data_AF-A0AAN2PH84-F1
#
_entry.id   AF-A0AAN2PH84-F1
#
_cell.length_a   1.000
_cell.length_b   1.000
_cell.length_c   1.000
_cell.angle_alpha   90.00
_cell.angle_beta   90.00
_cell.angle_gamma   90.00
#
_symmetry.space_group_name_H-M   'P 1'
#
loop_
_entity.id
_entity.type
_entity.pdbx_description
1 polymer ?
#
loop_
_entity_poly.entity_id
_entity_poly.type
_entity_poly.pdbx_seq_one_letter_code
_entity_poly.pdbx_strand_id
1 'polypeptide(L)'
;MKKQYEDTDFDSSLKKLNADLMWKTTQKQELKKRIITSIEKLESQEKNKNPILVTRIKKVSWIRTLTYFAIALVILFSLFIGSAFISPAMAEVVSKIPFLNSIMNKEPVGTIINEELSEKGYKFSGPNINYPNKTITITVEGSNQYYKSVKGEIEGIVKDILQSNNYDAYKVKIEKNVDVPYSEDEKKHIEELEKKYKKDMVLSRALDKVFEKYHILQYGVNPNKTIEIALPDTETNTDEIKKEINNILQKTTKEKYSVKFNKVDMDKRDRDKRWMTILDSITDELIGKRDYKVTLTGYSINPEPRIDIWTSLNSSDPDSKEHGDNIEKVLKKYLNSKEMQPLVKNDSYKIYVYSKDKKKIN
;
A
#
# COMPACT_ATOMS: atom_id res chain seq x y z
N MET A 1 -22.01 26.73 -82.60
CA MET A 1 -23.31 26.86 -81.91
C MET A 1 -23.31 25.91 -80.72
N LYS A 2 -23.23 26.42 -79.48
CA LYS A 2 -23.33 25.61 -78.25
C LYS A 2 -24.79 25.66 -77.76
N LYS A 3 -25.47 24.52 -77.71
CA LYS A 3 -26.79 24.37 -77.06
C LYS A 3 -26.56 24.26 -75.55
N GLN A 4 -27.13 25.19 -74.78
CA GLN A 4 -27.31 25.04 -73.34
C GLN A 4 -28.37 23.96 -73.09
N TYR A 5 -28.04 22.98 -72.28
CA TYR A 5 -28.99 22.01 -71.73
C TYR A 5 -29.50 22.62 -70.41
N GLU A 6 -30.78 23.00 -70.37
CA GLU A 6 -31.46 23.35 -69.11
C GLU A 6 -31.84 22.07 -68.39
N ASP A 7 -31.22 21.83 -67.25
CA ASP A 7 -31.48 20.68 -66.38
C ASP A 7 -32.77 20.95 -65.57
N THR A 8 -33.90 20.72 -66.23
CA THR A 8 -35.26 20.91 -65.69
C THR A 8 -35.63 19.86 -64.63
N ASP A 9 -34.87 18.77 -64.52
CA ASP A 9 -35.19 17.65 -63.62
C ASP A 9 -34.75 17.93 -62.18
N PHE A 10 -33.63 18.63 -62.01
CA PHE A 10 -33.11 19.06 -60.71
C PHE A 10 -34.02 20.08 -60.02
N ASP A 11 -34.53 21.07 -60.77
CA ASP A 11 -35.42 22.11 -60.23
C ASP A 11 -36.80 21.54 -59.83
N SER A 12 -37.29 20.51 -60.53
CA SER A 12 -38.52 19.80 -60.17
C SER A 12 -38.37 19.02 -58.86
N SER A 13 -37.21 18.39 -58.66
CA SER A 13 -36.89 17.60 -57.47
C SER A 13 -36.77 18.46 -56.21
N LEU A 14 -36.18 19.65 -56.32
CA LEU A 14 -36.09 20.62 -55.22
C LEU A 14 -37.46 21.16 -54.80
N LYS A 15 -38.33 21.49 -55.76
CA LYS A 15 -39.70 21.92 -55.47
C LYS A 15 -40.50 20.83 -54.75
N LYS A 16 -40.35 19.57 -55.16
CA LYS A 16 -41.00 18.42 -54.51
C LYS A 16 -40.49 18.19 -53.08
N LEU A 17 -39.17 18.27 -52.85
CA LEU A 17 -38.57 18.14 -51.52
C LEU A 17 -39.07 19.26 -50.57
N ASN A 18 -39.16 20.49 -51.06
CA ASN A 18 -39.62 21.62 -50.27
C ASN A 18 -41.12 21.49 -49.93
N ALA A 19 -41.94 21.01 -50.86
CA ALA A 19 -43.36 20.73 -50.62
C ALA A 19 -43.55 19.61 -49.57
N ASP A 20 -42.76 18.54 -49.62
CA ASP A 20 -42.81 17.44 -48.65
C ASP A 20 -42.36 17.87 -47.24
N LEU A 21 -41.35 18.74 -47.14
CA LEU A 21 -40.90 19.34 -45.87
C LEU A 21 -41.96 20.25 -45.27
N MET A 22 -42.64 21.04 -46.10
CA MET A 22 -43.76 21.89 -45.67
C MET A 22 -44.96 21.04 -45.22
N TRP A 23 -45.30 19.98 -45.96
CA TRP A 23 -46.37 19.05 -45.57
C TRP A 23 -46.10 18.38 -44.20
N LYS A 24 -44.86 17.93 -43.97
CA LYS A 24 -44.45 17.35 -42.66
C LYS A 24 -44.47 18.36 -41.52
N THR A 25 -44.12 19.62 -41.76
CA THR A 25 -44.18 20.66 -40.72
C THR A 25 -45.63 21.04 -40.39
N THR A 26 -46.52 21.10 -41.38
CA THR A 26 -47.96 21.31 -41.15
C THR A 26 -48.58 20.15 -40.36
N GLN A 27 -48.26 18.89 -40.69
CA GLN A 27 -48.73 17.73 -39.92
C GLN A 27 -48.25 17.76 -38.46
N LYS A 28 -47.00 18.18 -38.22
CA LYS A 28 -46.45 18.31 -36.86
C LYS A 28 -47.15 19.43 -36.07
N GLN A 29 -47.51 20.54 -36.73
CA GLN A 29 -48.26 21.64 -36.11
C GLN A 29 -49.71 21.24 -35.82
N GLU A 30 -50.38 20.52 -36.72
CA GLU A 30 -51.73 19.99 -36.49
C GLU A 30 -51.75 18.98 -35.36
N LEU A 31 -50.77 18.07 -35.29
CA LEU A 31 -50.65 17.11 -34.21
C LEU A 31 -50.46 17.82 -32.86
N LYS A 32 -49.59 18.84 -32.80
CA LYS A 32 -49.41 19.67 -31.60
C LYS A 32 -50.70 20.37 -31.20
N LYS A 33 -51.45 20.93 -32.15
CA LYS A 33 -52.74 21.59 -31.91
C LYS A 33 -53.78 20.60 -31.37
N ARG A 34 -53.88 19.41 -31.97
CA ARG A 34 -54.79 18.34 -31.50
C ARG A 34 -54.46 17.86 -30.09
N ILE A 35 -53.18 17.74 -29.74
CA ILE A 35 -52.75 17.35 -28.40
C ILE A 35 -53.14 18.44 -27.38
N ILE A 36 -52.87 19.71 -27.67
CA ILE A 36 -53.23 20.83 -26.78
C ILE A 36 -54.76 20.89 -26.60
N THR A 37 -55.54 20.80 -27.68
CA THR A 37 -57.01 20.81 -27.60
C THR A 37 -57.53 19.58 -26.84
N SER A 38 -56.87 18.43 -26.93
CA SER A 38 -57.24 17.24 -26.16
C SER A 38 -56.94 17.41 -24.68
N ILE A 39 -55.81 18.05 -24.32
CA ILE A 39 -55.47 18.39 -22.94
C ILE A 39 -56.49 19.39 -22.35
N GLU A 40 -56.83 20.46 -23.08
CA GLU A 40 -57.84 21.43 -22.65
C GLU A 40 -59.24 20.80 -22.50
N LYS A 41 -59.59 19.85 -23.37
CA LYS A 41 -60.86 19.11 -23.30
C LYS A 41 -60.89 18.15 -22.09
N LEU A 42 -59.76 17.54 -21.74
CA LEU A 42 -59.64 16.70 -20.55
C LEU A 42 -59.69 17.55 -19.26
N GLU A 43 -59.00 18.68 -19.20
CA GLU A 43 -59.03 19.60 -18.05
C GLU A 43 -60.41 20.25 -17.84
N SER A 44 -61.14 20.54 -18.93
CA SER A 44 -62.51 21.07 -18.84
C SER A 44 -63.55 19.99 -18.50
N GLN A 45 -63.34 18.73 -18.87
CA GLN A 45 -64.18 17.61 -18.41
C GLN A 45 -63.94 17.27 -16.94
N GLU A 46 -62.73 17.49 -16.41
CA GLU A 46 -62.41 17.26 -15.00
C GLU A 46 -62.99 18.36 -14.09
N LYS A 47 -63.13 19.60 -14.60
CA LYS A 47 -63.73 20.74 -13.87
C LYS A 47 -65.27 20.74 -13.80
N ASN A 48 -65.97 19.94 -14.60
CA ASN A 48 -67.45 19.96 -14.71
C ASN A 48 -68.18 18.78 -14.02
N LYS A 49 -67.51 17.98 -13.19
CA LYS A 49 -68.17 16.97 -12.36
C LYS A 49 -68.43 17.49 -10.93
N ASN A 50 -69.63 18.05 -10.78
CA ASN A 50 -70.43 18.31 -9.57
C ASN A 50 -70.32 19.70 -8.88
N PRO A 51 -71.45 20.45 -8.81
CA PRO A 51 -71.59 21.66 -8.00
C PRO A 51 -72.04 21.35 -6.56
N ILE A 52 -71.37 22.02 -5.61
CA ILE A 52 -71.87 22.58 -4.33
C ILE A 52 -72.69 21.66 -3.39
N LEU A 53 -72.11 21.24 -2.24
CA LEU A 53 -72.43 21.78 -0.89
C LEU A 53 -71.70 21.02 0.24
N VAL A 54 -71.44 21.76 1.33
CA VAL A 54 -71.10 21.35 2.70
C VAL A 54 -69.60 21.18 3.05
N THR A 55 -69.00 22.34 3.35
CA THR A 55 -68.11 22.61 4.51
C THR A 55 -67.55 21.42 5.33
N ARG A 56 -66.25 21.10 5.18
CA ARG A 56 -65.32 20.75 6.29
C ARG A 56 -63.88 20.48 5.81
N ILE A 57 -62.95 21.32 6.30
CA ILE A 57 -61.54 21.03 6.64
C ILE A 57 -60.75 20.08 5.71
N LYS A 58 -59.87 20.63 4.85
CA LYS A 58 -58.61 19.94 4.41
C LYS A 58 -57.48 20.94 4.07
N LYS A 59 -56.78 21.41 5.10
CA LYS A 59 -55.38 21.92 4.99
C LYS A 59 -54.40 20.74 5.10
N VAL A 60 -54.46 19.71 4.23
CA VAL A 60 -53.52 18.56 4.29
C VAL A 60 -53.18 17.99 2.89
N SER A 61 -53.06 18.83 1.85
CA SER A 61 -52.70 18.33 0.50
C SER A 61 -51.37 18.83 -0.04
N TRP A 62 -50.91 20.03 0.33
CA TRP A 62 -49.63 20.57 -0.21
C TRP A 62 -48.39 20.14 0.56
N ILE A 63 -48.52 19.84 1.87
CA ILE A 63 -47.39 19.37 2.68
C ILE A 63 -46.98 17.94 2.29
N ARG A 64 -47.91 17.10 1.84
CA ARG A 64 -47.62 15.74 1.35
C ARG A 64 -46.86 15.77 0.01
N THR A 65 -47.30 16.60 -0.94
CA THR A 65 -46.56 16.76 -2.20
C THR A 65 -45.17 17.38 -1.99
N LEU A 66 -45.01 18.35 -1.09
CA LEU A 66 -43.68 18.88 -0.74
C LEU A 66 -42.78 17.85 -0.05
N THR A 67 -43.35 16.98 0.81
CA THR A 67 -42.54 15.92 1.46
C THR A 67 -42.11 14.84 0.47
N TYR A 68 -42.95 14.45 -0.50
CA TYR A 68 -42.52 13.53 -1.55
C TYR A 68 -41.46 14.13 -2.47
N PHE A 69 -41.55 15.42 -2.82
CA PHE A 69 -40.50 16.11 -3.58
C PHE A 69 -39.21 16.26 -2.77
N ALA A 70 -39.29 16.54 -1.46
CA ALA A 70 -38.13 16.62 -0.58
C ALA A 70 -37.48 15.24 -0.39
N ILE A 71 -38.25 14.17 -0.22
CA ILE A 71 -37.73 12.79 -0.12
C ILE A 71 -37.12 12.35 -1.46
N ALA A 72 -37.76 12.66 -2.60
CA ALA A 72 -37.20 12.37 -3.91
C ALA A 72 -35.91 13.15 -4.17
N LEU A 73 -35.83 14.43 -3.76
CA LEU A 73 -34.60 15.23 -3.83
C LEU A 73 -33.53 14.72 -2.87
N VAL A 74 -33.88 14.27 -1.66
CA VAL A 74 -32.92 13.65 -0.73
C VAL A 74 -32.42 12.30 -1.25
N ILE A 75 -33.28 11.50 -1.90
CA ILE A 75 -32.88 10.25 -2.57
C ILE A 75 -32.01 10.55 -3.80
N LEU A 76 -32.36 11.56 -4.61
CA LEU A 76 -31.55 11.98 -5.75
C LEU A 76 -30.22 12.57 -5.31
N PHE A 77 -30.18 13.44 -4.29
CA PHE A 77 -28.94 13.97 -3.74
C PHE A 77 -28.13 12.90 -3.00
N SER A 78 -28.73 11.92 -2.32
CA SER A 78 -27.97 10.80 -1.74
C SER A 78 -27.45 9.82 -2.79
N LEU A 79 -28.19 9.61 -3.89
CA LEU A 79 -27.69 8.87 -5.06
C LEU A 79 -26.61 9.65 -5.82
N PHE A 80 -26.76 10.98 -5.94
CA PHE A 80 -25.82 11.85 -6.68
C PHE A 80 -24.55 12.16 -5.87
N ILE A 81 -24.66 12.35 -4.56
CA ILE A 81 -23.53 12.41 -3.62
C ILE A 81 -22.90 11.02 -3.52
N GLY A 82 -23.69 9.93 -3.51
CA GLY A 82 -23.18 8.57 -3.56
C GLY A 82 -22.42 8.22 -4.85
N SER A 83 -22.82 8.80 -6.00
CA SER A 83 -22.18 8.56 -7.29
C SER A 83 -21.07 9.56 -7.64
N ALA A 84 -21.09 10.78 -7.10
CA ALA A 84 -20.09 11.81 -7.38
C ALA A 84 -18.83 11.71 -6.49
N PHE A 85 -18.85 10.88 -5.44
CA PHE A 85 -17.68 10.57 -4.61
C PHE A 85 -16.93 9.30 -5.05
N ILE A 86 -17.23 8.77 -6.24
CA ILE A 86 -16.45 7.69 -6.84
C ILE A 86 -15.97 8.19 -8.20
N SER A 87 -14.82 8.89 -8.22
CA SER A 87 -14.11 9.06 -9.50
C SER A 87 -13.84 7.67 -10.12
N PRO A 88 -13.71 7.54 -11.44
CA PRO A 88 -13.30 6.27 -12.05
C PRO A 88 -12.01 5.68 -11.42
N ALA A 89 -11.13 6.52 -10.86
CA ALA A 89 -9.98 6.08 -10.06
C ALA A 89 -10.36 5.59 -8.65
N MET A 90 -11.41 6.15 -8.02
CA MET A 90 -11.98 5.66 -6.76
C MET A 90 -12.62 4.27 -6.90
N ALA A 91 -13.27 3.99 -8.03
CA ALA A 91 -13.84 2.66 -8.28
C ALA A 91 -12.73 1.60 -8.34
N GLU A 92 -11.54 1.94 -8.83
CA GLU A 92 -10.41 1.01 -8.98
C GLU A 92 -9.63 0.80 -7.67
N VAL A 93 -9.50 1.81 -6.80
CA VAL A 93 -8.77 1.70 -5.53
C VAL A 93 -9.65 1.16 -4.39
N VAL A 94 -10.92 1.57 -4.31
CA VAL A 94 -11.85 1.12 -3.25
C VAL A 94 -12.46 -0.25 -3.55
N SER A 95 -12.55 -0.68 -4.82
CA SER A 95 -12.92 -2.05 -5.16
C SER A 95 -11.81 -3.07 -4.85
N LYS A 96 -10.59 -2.62 -4.52
CA LYS A 96 -9.49 -3.48 -4.11
C LYS A 96 -9.57 -3.90 -2.64
N ILE A 97 -10.65 -4.61 -2.29
CA ILE A 97 -10.70 -5.57 -1.16
C ILE A 97 -9.53 -6.60 -1.16
N PRO A 98 -8.82 -6.92 -2.29
CA PRO A 98 -7.67 -7.81 -2.27
C PRO A 98 -6.49 -7.38 -1.42
N PHE A 99 -6.32 -6.11 -1.03
CA PHE A 99 -5.20 -5.69 -0.16
C PHE A 99 -5.15 -6.48 1.15
N LEU A 100 -6.31 -6.76 1.74
CA LEU A 100 -6.40 -7.52 2.97
C LEU A 100 -6.07 -8.99 2.74
N ASN A 101 -6.61 -9.60 1.69
CA ASN A 101 -6.33 -10.99 1.35
C ASN A 101 -4.91 -11.21 0.83
N SER A 102 -4.26 -10.18 0.28
CA SER A 102 -2.91 -10.27 -0.30
C SER A 102 -1.80 -10.18 0.74
N ILE A 103 -2.03 -9.54 1.89
CA ILE A 103 -1.04 -9.43 2.97
C ILE A 103 -1.27 -10.41 4.12
N MET A 104 -2.46 -11.00 4.19
CA MET A 104 -2.75 -12.05 5.17
C MET A 104 -2.02 -13.34 4.79
N ASN A 105 -1.05 -13.75 5.62
CA ASN A 105 -0.26 -14.98 5.51
C ASN A 105 0.63 -15.08 4.27
N LYS A 106 1.01 -13.94 3.65
CA LYS A 106 2.03 -13.95 2.61
C LYS A 106 3.39 -13.67 3.20
N GLU A 107 4.33 -14.53 2.85
CA GLU A 107 5.74 -14.28 3.11
C GLU A 107 6.22 -13.07 2.30
N PRO A 108 7.21 -12.31 2.80
CA PRO A 108 7.83 -11.22 2.05
C PRO A 108 8.30 -11.70 0.67
N VAL A 109 8.19 -10.84 -0.34
CA VAL A 109 8.51 -11.22 -1.72
C VAL A 109 9.95 -11.69 -1.88
N GLY A 110 10.87 -11.12 -1.09
CA GLY A 110 12.26 -11.55 -1.03
C GLY A 110 12.42 -12.97 -0.50
N THR A 111 11.61 -13.38 0.49
CA THR A 111 11.61 -14.74 1.02
C THR A 111 11.14 -15.73 -0.03
N ILE A 112 10.00 -15.47 -0.68
CA ILE A 112 9.45 -16.32 -1.73
C ILE A 112 10.45 -16.51 -2.88
N ILE A 113 11.10 -15.43 -3.32
CA ILE A 113 12.15 -15.50 -4.35
C ILE A 113 13.34 -16.33 -3.88
N ASN A 114 13.80 -16.11 -2.64
CA ASN A 114 14.95 -16.81 -2.10
C ASN A 114 14.70 -18.32 -2.00
N GLU A 115 13.53 -18.72 -1.51
CA GLU A 115 13.15 -20.12 -1.37
C GLU A 115 13.00 -20.80 -2.73
N GLU A 116 12.21 -20.24 -3.65
CA GLU A 116 12.00 -20.82 -4.98
C GLU A 116 13.32 -21.03 -5.76
N LEU A 117 14.23 -20.05 -5.69
CA LEU A 117 15.54 -20.17 -6.35
C LEU A 117 16.46 -21.18 -5.65
N SER A 118 16.40 -21.26 -4.32
CA SER A 118 17.19 -22.21 -3.54
C SER A 118 16.72 -23.65 -3.76
N GLU A 119 15.40 -23.89 -3.80
CA GLU A 119 14.81 -25.20 -4.06
C GLU A 119 15.16 -25.73 -5.45
N LYS A 120 15.24 -24.85 -6.45
CA LYS A 120 15.71 -25.20 -7.80
C LYS A 120 17.24 -25.36 -7.91
N GLY A 121 17.98 -25.17 -6.82
CA GLY A 121 19.42 -25.40 -6.76
C GLY A 121 20.27 -24.33 -7.44
N TYR A 122 19.75 -23.10 -7.58
CA TYR A 122 20.55 -22.00 -8.13
C TYR A 122 21.64 -21.54 -7.17
N LYS A 123 22.79 -21.15 -7.73
CA LYS A 123 23.88 -20.52 -6.97
C LYS A 123 23.75 -19.01 -7.10
N PHE A 124 23.24 -18.38 -6.05
CA PHE A 124 23.01 -16.94 -6.02
C PHE A 124 23.15 -16.43 -4.59
N SER A 125 23.50 -15.16 -4.47
CA SER A 125 23.37 -14.43 -3.22
C SER A 125 21.93 -13.93 -3.09
N GLY A 126 21.38 -13.96 -1.86
CA GLY A 126 19.98 -13.64 -1.58
C GLY A 126 19.48 -12.32 -2.21
N PRO A 127 18.17 -12.19 -2.44
CA PRO A 127 17.61 -11.07 -3.18
C PRO A 127 17.87 -9.74 -2.47
N ASN A 128 18.42 -8.77 -3.21
CA ASN A 128 18.58 -7.41 -2.73
C ASN A 128 17.45 -6.53 -3.25
N ILE A 129 16.56 -6.09 -2.36
CA ILE A 129 15.40 -5.27 -2.71
C ILE A 129 15.69 -3.81 -2.34
N ASN A 130 15.78 -2.96 -3.37
CA ASN A 130 15.86 -1.51 -3.21
C ASN A 130 14.45 -0.92 -3.36
N TYR A 131 13.78 -0.65 -2.23
CA TYR A 131 12.43 -0.09 -2.21
C TYR A 131 12.32 1.30 -2.87
N PRO A 132 13.20 2.30 -2.58
CA PRO A 132 13.12 3.60 -3.24
C PRO A 132 13.21 3.55 -4.77
N ASN A 133 14.12 2.72 -5.30
CA ASN A 133 14.31 2.54 -6.74
C ASN A 133 13.45 1.42 -7.35
N LYS A 134 12.64 0.76 -6.52
CA LYS A 134 11.81 -0.41 -6.85
C LYS A 134 12.57 -1.41 -7.71
N THR A 135 13.75 -1.82 -7.28
CA THR A 135 14.61 -2.74 -8.01
C THR A 135 14.92 -3.96 -7.15
N ILE A 136 14.69 -5.15 -7.70
CA ILE A 136 15.12 -6.42 -7.12
C ILE A 136 16.35 -6.89 -7.89
N THR A 137 17.48 -6.96 -7.20
CA THR A 137 18.73 -7.46 -7.77
C THR A 137 19.02 -8.86 -7.24
N ILE A 138 19.22 -9.81 -8.16
CA ILE A 138 19.72 -11.15 -7.86
C ILE A 138 21.16 -11.24 -8.34
N THR A 139 22.08 -11.57 -7.44
CA THR A 139 23.50 -11.74 -7.77
C THR A 139 23.78 -13.23 -7.95
N VAL A 140 24.10 -13.65 -9.17
CA VAL A 140 24.40 -15.05 -9.49
C VAL A 140 25.87 -15.34 -9.20
N GLU A 141 26.11 -16.42 -8.49
CA GLU A 141 27.44 -16.87 -8.09
C GLU A 141 28.05 -17.85 -9.12
N GLY A 142 29.36 -18.01 -9.09
CA GLY A 142 30.07 -18.97 -9.94
C GLY A 142 30.54 -18.41 -11.28
N SER A 143 30.72 -19.31 -12.25
CA SER A 143 31.43 -19.00 -13.50
C SER A 143 30.62 -18.10 -14.44
N ASN A 144 31.32 -17.40 -15.35
CA ASN A 144 30.67 -16.63 -16.42
C ASN A 144 29.76 -17.52 -17.29
N GLN A 145 30.13 -18.78 -17.51
CA GLN A 145 29.32 -19.73 -18.26
C GLN A 145 28.04 -20.08 -17.49
N TYR A 146 28.14 -20.34 -16.18
CA TYR A 146 26.97 -20.60 -15.34
C TYR A 146 26.02 -19.41 -15.36
N TYR A 147 26.50 -18.19 -15.08
CA TYR A 147 25.71 -16.97 -15.16
C TYR A 147 24.96 -16.85 -16.49
N LYS A 148 25.66 -16.99 -17.63
CA LYS A 148 25.03 -16.92 -18.96
C LYS A 148 23.96 -18.00 -19.18
N SER A 149 24.14 -19.19 -18.61
CA SER A 149 23.16 -20.28 -18.74
C SER A 149 21.90 -20.09 -17.90
N VAL A 150 22.01 -19.50 -16.69
CA VAL A 150 20.88 -19.43 -15.74
C VAL A 150 20.20 -18.06 -15.68
N LYS A 151 20.87 -16.99 -16.14
CA LYS A 151 20.36 -15.60 -16.00
C LYS A 151 18.92 -15.43 -16.48
N GLY A 152 18.61 -15.95 -17.67
CA GLY A 152 17.28 -15.79 -18.27
C GLY A 152 16.20 -16.55 -17.50
N GLU A 153 16.52 -17.75 -17.01
CA GLU A 153 15.59 -18.57 -16.24
C GLU A 153 15.30 -17.96 -14.86
N ILE A 154 16.34 -17.52 -14.15
CA ILE A 154 16.19 -16.80 -12.88
C ILE A 154 15.35 -15.53 -13.08
N GLU A 155 15.62 -14.75 -14.14
CA GLU A 155 14.83 -13.55 -14.44
C GLU A 155 13.35 -13.88 -14.70
N GLY A 156 13.07 -15.00 -15.38
CA GLY A 156 11.73 -15.51 -15.61
C GLY A 156 11.01 -15.87 -14.31
N ILE A 157 11.63 -16.71 -13.49
CA ILE A 157 11.08 -17.14 -12.18
C ILE A 157 10.74 -15.94 -11.31
N VAL A 158 11.66 -14.98 -11.19
CA VAL A 158 11.42 -13.78 -10.37
C VAL A 158 10.25 -12.96 -10.93
N LYS A 159 10.16 -12.80 -12.25
CA LYS A 159 9.02 -12.09 -12.88
C LYS A 159 7.70 -12.82 -12.67
N ASP A 160 7.69 -14.15 -12.75
CA ASP A 160 6.49 -14.95 -12.54
C ASP A 160 5.99 -14.84 -11.09
N ILE A 161 6.89 -14.85 -10.11
CA ILE A 161 6.56 -14.59 -8.70
C ILE A 161 5.96 -13.19 -8.51
N LEU A 162 6.56 -12.17 -9.14
CA LEU A 162 6.03 -10.80 -9.06
C LEU A 162 4.64 -10.70 -9.70
N GLN A 163 4.46 -11.30 -10.87
CA GLN A 163 3.16 -11.29 -11.57
C GLN A 163 2.08 -12.03 -10.79
N SER A 164 2.39 -13.20 -10.23
CA SER A 164 1.43 -14.00 -9.43
C SER A 164 0.99 -13.28 -8.14
N ASN A 165 1.81 -12.36 -7.64
CA ASN A 165 1.49 -11.50 -6.50
C ASN A 165 0.91 -10.14 -6.91
N ASN A 166 0.70 -9.92 -8.22
CA ASN A 166 0.28 -8.65 -8.79
C ASN A 166 1.21 -7.49 -8.38
N TYR A 167 2.51 -7.75 -8.30
CA TYR A 167 3.54 -6.75 -8.09
C TYR A 167 4.08 -6.30 -9.44
N ASP A 168 3.63 -5.12 -9.86
CA ASP A 168 3.96 -4.56 -11.16
C ASP A 168 5.03 -3.47 -11.07
N ALA A 169 5.31 -2.93 -9.87
CA ALA A 169 6.17 -1.78 -9.71
C ALA A 169 7.68 -2.07 -9.76
N TYR A 170 8.10 -3.31 -9.50
CA TYR A 170 9.51 -3.68 -9.42
C TYR A 170 10.16 -3.88 -10.79
N LYS A 171 11.42 -3.47 -10.90
CA LYS A 171 12.35 -3.85 -11.96
C LYS A 171 13.22 -5.00 -11.48
N VAL A 172 13.41 -6.02 -12.30
CA VAL A 172 14.30 -7.16 -11.99
C VAL A 172 15.66 -6.95 -12.65
N LYS A 173 16.74 -7.14 -11.90
CA LYS A 173 18.11 -7.12 -12.39
C LYS A 173 18.83 -8.39 -11.98
N ILE A 174 19.44 -9.08 -12.95
CA ILE A 174 20.28 -10.24 -12.68
C ILE A 174 21.74 -9.87 -12.96
N GLU A 175 22.50 -9.76 -11.88
CA GLU A 175 23.90 -9.39 -11.88
C GLU A 175 24.78 -10.61 -11.63
N LYS A 176 26.03 -10.54 -12.09
CA LYS A 176 27.00 -11.61 -11.82
C LYS A 176 27.84 -11.19 -10.61
N ASN A 177 28.11 -12.13 -9.70
CA ASN A 177 29.11 -11.91 -8.68
C ASN A 177 30.48 -11.68 -9.33
N VAL A 178 31.09 -10.55 -9.00
CA VAL A 178 32.45 -10.22 -9.42
C VAL A 178 33.34 -10.53 -8.24
N ASP A 179 33.98 -11.71 -8.28
CA ASP A 179 35.05 -12.04 -7.35
C ASP A 179 36.24 -11.13 -7.65
N VAL A 180 36.33 -10.02 -6.92
CA VAL A 180 37.53 -9.18 -6.92
C VAL A 180 38.51 -9.83 -5.94
N PRO A 181 39.67 -10.34 -6.41
CA PRO A 181 40.64 -10.92 -5.52
C PRO A 181 41.14 -9.84 -4.55
N TYR A 182 41.13 -10.16 -3.25
CA TYR A 182 41.70 -9.30 -2.22
C TYR A 182 43.18 -9.03 -2.51
N SER A 183 43.59 -7.76 -2.41
CA SER A 183 44.99 -7.37 -2.34
C SER A 183 45.69 -8.03 -1.15
N GLU A 184 47.02 -8.10 -1.17
CA GLU A 184 47.78 -8.69 -0.06
C GLU A 184 47.56 -7.96 1.28
N ASP A 185 47.32 -6.65 1.25
CA ASP A 185 46.99 -5.87 2.44
C ASP A 185 45.59 -6.19 2.98
N GLU A 186 44.60 -6.38 2.09
CA GLU A 186 43.26 -6.83 2.47
C GLU A 186 43.29 -8.25 3.04
N LYS A 187 44.08 -9.17 2.47
CA LYS A 187 44.27 -10.53 3.01
C LYS A 187 44.83 -10.49 4.43
N LYS A 188 45.88 -9.70 4.67
CA LYS A 188 46.43 -9.52 6.03
C LYS A 188 45.39 -8.96 7.00
N HIS A 189 44.61 -7.97 6.55
CA HIS A 189 43.55 -7.40 7.38
C HIS A 189 42.46 -8.44 7.71
N ILE A 190 42.06 -9.26 6.73
CA ILE A 190 41.11 -10.37 6.93
C ILE A 190 41.68 -11.38 7.94
N GLU A 191 42.95 -11.77 7.84
CA GLU A 191 43.57 -12.68 8.81
C GLU A 191 43.59 -12.10 10.24
N GLU A 192 43.82 -10.79 10.39
CA GLU A 192 43.74 -10.11 11.68
C GLU A 192 42.31 -10.11 12.23
N LEU A 193 41.33 -9.83 11.38
CA LEU A 193 39.91 -9.89 11.72
C LEU A 193 39.48 -11.30 12.12
N GLU A 194 39.95 -12.34 11.42
CA GLU A 194 39.67 -13.74 11.76
C GLU A 194 40.27 -14.14 13.10
N LYS A 195 41.52 -13.71 13.38
CA LYS A 195 42.16 -13.95 14.69
C LYS A 195 41.36 -13.27 15.80
N LYS A 196 40.94 -12.02 15.58
CA LYS A 196 40.08 -11.29 16.52
C LYS A 196 38.74 -11.99 16.71
N TYR A 197 38.08 -12.38 15.63
CA TYR A 197 36.80 -13.09 15.65
C TYR A 197 36.89 -14.41 16.41
N LYS A 198 37.96 -15.20 16.19
CA LYS A 198 38.22 -16.44 16.94
C LYS A 198 38.37 -16.17 18.44
N LYS A 199 39.08 -15.11 18.83
CA LYS A 199 39.21 -14.68 20.23
C LYS A 199 37.86 -14.28 20.84
N ASP A 200 37.09 -13.47 20.11
CA ASP A 200 35.77 -13.01 20.54
C ASP A 200 34.77 -14.17 20.64
N MET A 201 34.85 -15.17 19.74
CA MET A 201 34.04 -16.38 19.76
C MET A 201 34.35 -17.28 20.97
N VAL A 202 35.62 -17.44 21.36
CA VAL A 202 35.99 -18.18 22.58
C VAL A 202 35.41 -17.48 23.82
N LEU A 203 35.52 -16.15 23.86
CA LEU A 203 34.96 -15.37 24.96
C LEU A 203 33.43 -15.47 25.01
N SER A 204 32.77 -15.34 23.85
CA SER A 204 31.34 -15.53 23.67
C SER A 204 30.87 -16.86 24.27
N ARG A 205 31.47 -17.99 23.83
CA ARG A 205 31.14 -19.32 24.35
C ARG A 205 31.33 -19.48 25.85
N ALA A 206 32.34 -18.82 26.41
CA ALA A 206 32.58 -18.87 27.85
C ALA A 206 31.48 -18.15 28.65
N LEU A 207 30.83 -17.15 28.05
CA LEU A 207 29.76 -16.36 28.67
C LEU A 207 28.35 -16.90 28.41
N ASP A 208 28.16 -17.79 27.41
CA ASP A 208 26.84 -18.34 27.03
C ASP A 208 26.05 -18.89 28.22
N LYS A 209 26.68 -19.64 29.12
CA LYS A 209 26.00 -20.20 30.31
C LYS A 209 25.44 -19.12 31.24
N VAL A 210 26.13 -17.99 31.36
CA VAL A 210 25.67 -16.85 32.16
C VAL A 210 24.50 -16.16 31.43
N PHE A 211 24.61 -16.03 30.10
CA PHE A 211 23.58 -15.41 29.30
C PHE A 211 22.27 -16.19 29.31
N GLU A 212 22.34 -17.52 29.26
CA GLU A 212 21.19 -18.40 29.43
C GLU A 212 20.61 -18.30 30.84
N LYS A 213 21.45 -18.40 31.88
CA LYS A 213 21.04 -18.36 33.30
C LYS A 213 20.28 -17.09 33.68
N TYR A 214 20.71 -15.93 33.16
CA TYR A 214 20.13 -14.62 33.51
C TYR A 214 19.29 -14.00 32.38
N HIS A 215 18.94 -14.78 31.35
CA HIS A 215 18.13 -14.33 30.22
C HIS A 215 18.63 -13.01 29.59
N ILE A 216 19.96 -12.91 29.41
CA ILE A 216 20.58 -11.73 28.83
C ILE A 216 20.08 -11.53 27.40
N LEU A 217 19.58 -10.33 27.10
CA LEU A 217 18.90 -10.05 25.83
C LEU A 217 19.87 -9.89 24.66
N GLN A 218 21.02 -9.28 24.94
CA GLN A 218 22.06 -8.98 23.97
C GLN A 218 23.35 -8.67 24.73
N TYR A 219 24.50 -8.92 24.10
CA TYR A 219 25.76 -8.38 24.55
C TYR A 219 26.65 -8.01 23.36
N GLY A 220 27.62 -7.13 23.60
CA GLY A 220 28.63 -6.76 22.64
C GLY A 220 29.97 -6.51 23.33
N VAL A 221 31.06 -6.87 22.66
CA VAL A 221 32.42 -6.61 23.13
C VAL A 221 33.01 -5.46 22.32
N ASN A 222 33.20 -4.32 22.96
CA ASN A 222 33.76 -3.14 22.34
C ASN A 222 35.29 -3.24 22.22
N PRO A 223 35.91 -2.57 21.21
CA PRO A 223 37.36 -2.53 21.04
C PRO A 223 38.13 -2.04 22.27
N ASN A 224 37.50 -1.20 23.11
CA ASN A 224 38.07 -0.68 24.36
C ASN A 224 37.94 -1.66 25.55
N LYS A 225 37.70 -2.96 25.29
CA LYS A 225 37.50 -4.01 26.31
C LYS A 225 36.34 -3.73 27.27
N THR A 226 35.30 -3.07 26.77
CA THR A 226 34.03 -2.93 27.48
C THR A 226 33.05 -3.97 26.95
N ILE A 227 32.45 -4.74 27.85
CA ILE A 227 31.33 -5.63 27.55
C ILE A 227 30.06 -4.87 27.90
N GLU A 228 29.26 -4.59 26.89
CA GLU A 228 27.94 -4.01 27.05
C GLU A 228 26.91 -5.11 27.02
N ILE A 229 26.00 -5.10 27.99
CA ILE A 229 25.04 -6.17 28.23
C ILE A 229 23.67 -5.55 28.37
N ALA A 230 22.75 -5.96 27.51
CA ALA A 230 21.34 -5.60 27.57
C ALA A 230 20.60 -6.58 28.48
N LEU A 231 20.00 -6.04 29.54
CA LEU A 231 19.17 -6.78 30.50
C LEU A 231 17.74 -6.27 30.44
N PRO A 232 16.73 -7.10 30.75
CA PRO A 232 15.41 -6.61 31.07
C PRO A 232 15.48 -5.54 32.17
N ASP A 233 14.63 -4.53 32.07
CA ASP A 233 14.42 -3.51 33.11
C ASP A 233 13.98 -4.12 34.45
N THR A 234 13.29 -5.26 34.41
CA THR A 234 12.89 -6.07 35.57
C THR A 234 14.03 -6.84 36.24
N GLU A 235 15.19 -6.99 35.61
CA GLU A 235 16.32 -7.74 36.18
C GLU A 235 16.97 -6.96 37.33
N THR A 236 17.15 -7.58 38.50
CA THR A 236 17.71 -6.90 39.69
C THR A 236 19.08 -7.42 40.11
N ASN A 237 19.51 -8.60 39.65
CA ASN A 237 20.71 -9.29 40.11
C ASN A 237 22.00 -8.82 39.43
N THR A 238 22.11 -7.52 39.11
CA THR A 238 23.21 -6.97 38.31
C THR A 238 24.58 -7.20 38.93
N ASP A 239 24.69 -7.18 40.27
CA ASP A 239 25.96 -7.40 40.96
C ASP A 239 26.45 -8.86 40.88
N GLU A 240 25.53 -9.82 40.99
CA GLU A 240 25.83 -11.24 40.84
C GLU A 240 26.27 -11.54 39.41
N ILE A 241 25.51 -11.05 38.43
CA ILE A 241 25.83 -11.16 37.00
C ILE A 241 27.23 -10.59 36.73
N LYS A 242 27.51 -9.38 37.23
CA LYS A 242 28.81 -8.73 37.05
C LYS A 242 29.94 -9.56 37.66
N LYS A 243 29.73 -10.13 38.84
CA LYS A 243 30.71 -10.99 39.52
C LYS A 243 31.01 -12.25 38.71
N GLU A 244 29.98 -12.94 38.22
CA GLU A 244 30.13 -14.17 37.44
C GLU A 244 30.85 -13.92 36.12
N ILE A 245 30.48 -12.86 35.41
CA ILE A 245 31.13 -12.42 34.17
C ILE A 245 32.60 -12.08 34.41
N ASN A 246 32.91 -11.29 35.45
CA ASN A 246 34.29 -10.94 35.79
C ASN A 246 35.14 -12.18 36.11
N ASN A 247 34.58 -13.18 36.78
CA ASN A 247 35.27 -14.43 37.06
C ASN A 247 35.59 -15.22 35.78
N ILE A 248 34.67 -15.26 34.82
CA ILE A 248 34.89 -15.91 33.52
C ILE A 248 35.96 -15.17 32.72
N LEU A 249 35.91 -13.83 32.70
CA LEU A 249 36.87 -12.99 32.00
C LEU A 249 38.29 -13.19 32.54
N GLN A 250 38.46 -13.18 33.86
CA GLN A 250 39.76 -13.44 34.49
C GLN A 250 40.34 -14.81 34.11
N LYS A 251 39.50 -15.86 34.07
CA LYS A 251 39.93 -17.21 33.69
C LYS A 251 40.28 -17.34 32.21
N THR A 252 39.55 -16.63 31.34
CA THR A 252 39.60 -16.84 29.88
C THR A 252 40.64 -15.94 29.21
N THR A 253 40.69 -14.66 29.57
CA THR A 253 41.49 -13.66 28.82
C THR A 253 42.73 -13.20 29.57
N LYS A 254 42.76 -13.35 30.91
CA LYS A 254 43.77 -12.73 31.81
C LYS A 254 43.88 -11.20 31.65
N GLU A 255 42.96 -10.59 30.92
CA GLU A 255 42.90 -9.16 30.63
C GLU A 255 41.77 -8.51 31.44
N LYS A 256 41.93 -7.23 31.76
CA LYS A 256 40.90 -6.45 32.46
C LYS A 256 39.86 -5.94 31.45
N TYR A 257 38.61 -6.32 31.67
CA TYR A 257 37.45 -5.83 30.93
C TYR A 257 36.57 -4.98 31.87
N SER A 258 35.87 -4.01 31.29
CA SER A 258 34.80 -3.27 31.97
C SER A 258 33.45 -3.87 31.60
N VAL A 259 32.50 -3.95 32.53
CA VAL A 259 31.15 -4.48 32.28
C VAL A 259 30.14 -3.36 32.51
N LYS A 260 29.32 -3.08 31.49
CA LYS A 260 28.24 -2.09 31.52
C LYS A 260 26.90 -2.76 31.25
N PHE A 261 25.90 -2.42 32.06
CA PHE A 261 24.54 -2.89 31.89
C PHE A 261 23.67 -1.79 31.30
N ASN A 262 22.91 -2.14 30.27
CA ASN A 262 21.88 -1.32 29.69
C ASN A 262 20.53 -1.98 30.01
N LYS A 263 19.63 -1.26 30.66
CA LYS A 263 18.28 -1.74 30.96
C LYS A 263 17.37 -1.51 29.76
N VAL A 264 16.65 -2.55 29.36
CA VAL A 264 15.76 -2.54 28.21
C VAL A 264 14.33 -2.64 28.72
N ASP A 265 13.53 -1.64 28.40
CA ASP A 265 12.08 -1.66 28.55
C ASP A 265 11.50 -2.79 27.68
N MET A 266 11.07 -3.87 28.33
CA MET A 266 10.60 -5.07 27.64
C MET A 266 9.26 -4.85 26.94
N ASP A 267 8.38 -4.04 27.51
CA ASP A 267 7.09 -3.71 26.91
C ASP A 267 7.28 -2.90 25.62
N LYS A 268 8.23 -1.95 25.63
CA LYS A 268 8.61 -1.20 24.43
C LYS A 268 9.24 -2.11 23.38
N ARG A 269 10.12 -3.03 23.77
CA ARG A 269 10.77 -3.97 22.85
C ARG A 269 9.75 -4.93 22.21
N ASP A 270 8.81 -5.46 22.98
CA ASP A 270 7.80 -6.38 22.46
C ASP A 270 6.78 -5.65 21.58
N ARG A 271 6.46 -4.39 21.89
CA ARG A 271 5.71 -3.52 20.98
C ARG A 271 6.48 -3.27 19.68
N ASP A 272 7.77 -2.99 19.75
CA ASP A 272 8.64 -2.74 18.58
C ASP A 272 8.66 -3.93 17.63
N LYS A 273 8.86 -5.13 18.17
CA LYS A 273 8.80 -6.37 17.38
C LYS A 273 7.46 -6.56 16.68
N ARG A 274 6.34 -6.42 17.40
CA ARG A 274 4.99 -6.58 16.82
C ARG A 274 4.74 -5.59 15.69
N TRP A 275 5.10 -4.33 15.90
CA TRP A 275 4.90 -3.27 14.90
C TRP A 275 5.85 -3.37 13.71
N MET A 276 7.07 -3.89 13.91
CA MET A 276 7.98 -4.21 12.79
C MET A 276 7.36 -5.28 11.89
N THR A 277 6.82 -6.37 12.46
CA THR A 277 6.15 -7.42 11.68
C THR A 277 4.97 -6.86 10.88
N ILE A 278 4.20 -5.93 11.45
CA ILE A 278 3.13 -5.21 10.75
C ILE A 278 3.71 -4.39 9.58
N LEU A 279 4.78 -3.64 9.81
CA LEU A 279 5.41 -2.80 8.80
C LEU A 279 5.94 -3.62 7.62
N ASP A 280 6.60 -4.74 7.88
CA ASP A 280 7.14 -5.64 6.86
C ASP A 280 6.03 -6.13 5.93
N SER A 281 4.89 -6.55 6.52
CA SER A 281 3.71 -7.01 5.77
C SER A 281 3.09 -5.93 4.88
N ILE A 282 3.13 -4.67 5.32
CA ILE A 282 2.55 -3.54 4.58
C ILE A 282 3.48 -3.04 3.46
N THR A 283 4.80 -3.15 3.68
CA THR A 283 5.82 -2.54 2.83
C THR A 283 5.80 -3.11 1.42
N ASP A 284 5.84 -4.45 1.29
CA ASP A 284 5.86 -5.12 -0.01
C ASP A 284 4.59 -4.82 -0.82
N GLU A 285 3.44 -4.83 -0.16
CA GLU A 285 2.15 -4.64 -0.80
C GLU A 285 1.96 -3.21 -1.32
N LEU A 286 2.31 -2.21 -0.52
CA LEU A 286 2.16 -0.81 -0.92
C LEU A 286 3.19 -0.40 -1.97
N ILE A 287 4.45 -0.84 -1.83
CA ILE A 287 5.53 -0.42 -2.74
C ILE A 287 5.48 -1.19 -4.05
N GLY A 288 5.15 -2.49 -3.99
CA GLY A 288 5.12 -3.42 -5.11
C GLY A 288 4.01 -3.16 -6.13
N LYS A 289 2.97 -2.39 -5.77
CA LYS A 289 1.87 -2.04 -6.67
C LYS A 289 1.93 -0.57 -7.07
N ARG A 290 1.97 -0.30 -8.38
CA ARG A 290 2.08 1.07 -8.91
C ARG A 290 0.92 1.96 -8.52
N ASP A 291 -0.29 1.39 -8.41
CA ASP A 291 -1.52 2.15 -8.12
C ASP A 291 -1.48 2.86 -6.77
N TYR A 292 -0.78 2.31 -5.77
CA TYR A 292 -0.62 2.98 -4.49
C TYR A 292 0.34 4.18 -4.55
N LYS A 293 1.13 4.31 -5.62
CA LYS A 293 2.09 5.41 -5.81
C LYS A 293 3.04 5.61 -4.60
N VAL A 294 3.25 4.57 -3.78
CA VAL A 294 4.12 4.61 -2.59
C VAL A 294 5.57 4.37 -3.02
N THR A 295 6.50 5.13 -2.44
CA THR A 295 7.94 5.03 -2.69
C THR A 295 8.72 4.51 -1.49
N LEU A 296 8.21 4.74 -0.28
CA LEU A 296 8.86 4.34 0.96
C LEU A 296 7.81 4.18 2.07
N THR A 297 8.06 3.25 2.96
CA THR A 297 7.38 3.10 4.25
C THR A 297 8.42 3.28 5.36
N GLY A 298 7.95 3.69 6.53
CA GLY A 298 8.77 3.85 7.71
C GLY A 298 7.91 3.69 8.96
N TYR A 299 8.58 3.55 10.09
CA TYR A 299 7.87 3.44 11.35
C TYR A 299 8.59 4.20 12.47
N SER A 300 7.82 4.55 13.49
CA SER A 300 8.30 5.04 14.77
C SER A 300 7.47 4.41 15.87
N ILE A 301 8.04 4.21 17.05
CA ILE A 301 7.33 3.69 18.22
C ILE A 301 7.30 4.64 19.42
N ASN A 302 7.88 5.84 19.25
CA ASN A 302 7.98 6.86 20.28
C ASN A 302 7.37 8.18 19.76
N PRO A 303 6.42 8.81 20.49
CA PRO A 303 5.80 8.38 21.76
C PRO A 303 4.79 7.21 21.62
N GLU A 304 4.27 6.96 20.43
CA GLU A 304 3.35 5.85 20.13
C GLU A 304 3.67 5.27 18.75
N PRO A 305 3.24 4.04 18.45
CA PRO A 305 3.34 3.46 17.11
C PRO A 305 2.85 4.39 16.01
N ARG A 306 3.67 4.57 14.99
CA ARG A 306 3.35 5.39 13.82
C ARG A 306 3.90 4.74 12.58
N ILE A 307 3.05 4.59 11.56
CA ILE A 307 3.42 4.18 10.22
C ILE A 307 3.50 5.45 9.36
N ASP A 308 4.67 5.68 8.78
CA ASP A 308 4.95 6.79 7.87
C ASP A 308 5.02 6.25 6.43
N ILE A 309 4.32 6.88 5.49
CA ILE A 309 4.21 6.44 4.10
C ILE A 309 4.53 7.61 3.19
N TRP A 310 5.52 7.47 2.32
CA TRP A 310 5.87 8.49 1.33
C TRP A 310 5.38 8.08 -0.05
N THR A 311 4.75 9.01 -0.74
CA THR A 311 4.19 8.83 -2.09
C THR A 311 4.99 9.61 -3.13
N SER A 312 4.81 9.25 -4.41
CA SER A 312 5.38 9.99 -5.53
C SER A 312 4.55 11.23 -5.94
N LEU A 313 3.41 11.47 -5.29
CA LEU A 313 2.48 12.56 -5.59
C LEU A 313 2.96 13.89 -5.00
N ASN A 314 2.73 15.02 -5.67
CA ASN A 314 2.96 16.34 -5.06
C ASN A 314 1.72 16.76 -4.26
N SER A 315 1.87 17.48 -3.15
CA SER A 315 0.71 17.93 -2.36
C SER A 315 -0.26 18.83 -3.14
N SER A 316 0.21 19.44 -4.23
CA SER A 316 -0.59 20.29 -5.13
C SER A 316 -1.45 19.51 -6.12
N ASP A 317 -1.19 18.20 -6.30
CA ASP A 317 -1.96 17.38 -7.23
C ASP A 317 -3.41 17.28 -6.70
N PRO A 318 -4.44 17.48 -7.55
CA PRO A 318 -5.84 17.54 -7.09
C PRO A 318 -6.32 16.28 -6.36
N ASP A 319 -5.74 15.12 -6.67
CA ASP A 319 -6.07 13.81 -6.09
C ASP A 319 -5.22 13.44 -4.87
N SER A 320 -4.19 14.22 -4.52
CA SER A 320 -3.24 13.85 -3.46
C SER A 320 -3.89 13.62 -2.10
N LYS A 321 -4.83 14.49 -1.70
CA LYS A 321 -5.50 14.35 -0.41
C LYS A 321 -6.35 13.09 -0.35
N GLU A 322 -7.17 12.89 -1.39
CA GLU A 322 -8.03 11.72 -1.52
C GLU A 322 -7.21 10.42 -1.54
N HIS A 323 -6.07 10.42 -2.23
CA HIS A 323 -5.14 9.30 -2.26
C HIS A 323 -4.56 8.98 -0.87
N GLY A 324 -4.15 10.01 -0.12
CA GLY A 324 -3.67 9.87 1.25
C GLY A 324 -4.72 9.29 2.20
N ASP A 325 -5.94 9.84 2.17
CA ASP A 325 -7.09 9.39 2.96
C ASP A 325 -7.43 7.91 2.65
N ASN A 326 -7.33 7.51 1.39
CA ASN A 326 -7.59 6.13 0.96
C ASN A 326 -6.55 5.14 1.49
N ILE A 327 -5.25 5.46 1.43
CA ILE A 327 -4.20 4.62 2.02
C ILE A 327 -4.45 4.45 3.52
N GLU A 328 -4.72 5.55 4.25
CA GLU A 328 -5.02 5.48 5.68
C GLU A 328 -6.23 4.58 5.96
N LYS A 329 -7.32 4.73 5.19
CA LYS A 329 -8.53 3.92 5.36
C LYS A 329 -8.27 2.43 5.16
N VAL A 330 -7.51 2.07 4.12
CA VAL A 330 -7.16 0.67 3.83
C VAL A 330 -6.31 0.09 4.96
N LEU A 331 -5.30 0.82 5.43
CA LEU A 331 -4.45 0.38 6.53
C LEU A 331 -5.19 0.27 7.86
N LYS A 332 -6.07 1.22 8.20
CA LYS A 332 -6.93 1.10 9.39
C LYS A 332 -7.80 -0.15 9.32
N LYS A 333 -8.37 -0.46 8.15
CA LYS A 333 -9.16 -1.69 7.96
C LYS A 333 -8.29 -2.94 8.16
N TYR A 334 -7.05 -2.92 7.71
CA TYR A 334 -6.09 -4.00 7.92
C TYR A 334 -5.70 -4.19 9.38
N LEU A 335 -5.28 -3.13 10.05
CA LEU A 335 -4.86 -3.18 11.46
C LEU A 335 -6.02 -3.59 12.38
N ASN A 336 -7.26 -3.29 11.99
CA ASN A 336 -8.45 -3.69 12.73
C ASN A 336 -8.97 -5.11 12.38
N SER A 337 -8.36 -5.81 11.42
CA SER A 337 -8.72 -7.19 11.06
C SER A 337 -8.46 -8.16 12.21
N LYS A 338 -9.16 -9.31 12.22
CA LYS A 338 -9.05 -10.32 13.30
C LYS A 338 -7.63 -10.89 13.40
N GLU A 339 -6.98 -11.00 12.26
CA GLU A 339 -5.64 -11.53 12.07
C GLU A 339 -4.57 -10.58 12.64
N MET A 340 -4.82 -9.25 12.58
CA MET A 340 -3.92 -8.25 13.11
C MET A 340 -4.16 -7.92 14.59
N GLN A 341 -5.31 -8.27 15.17
CA GLN A 341 -5.59 -8.02 16.59
C GLN A 341 -4.51 -8.55 17.55
N PRO A 342 -3.92 -9.75 17.38
CA PRO A 342 -2.84 -10.22 18.24
C PRO A 342 -1.56 -9.37 18.16
N LEU A 343 -1.30 -8.76 17.00
CA LEU A 343 -0.14 -7.92 16.74
C LEU A 343 -0.38 -6.46 17.14
N VAL A 344 -1.57 -5.89 16.93
CA VAL A 344 -1.88 -4.49 17.31
C VAL A 344 -2.23 -4.38 18.78
N LYS A 345 -2.94 -5.38 19.33
CA LYS A 345 -3.50 -5.37 20.69
C LYS A 345 -4.33 -4.09 20.91
N ASN A 346 -4.12 -3.43 22.06
CA ASN A 346 -4.80 -2.18 22.42
C ASN A 346 -3.89 -0.95 22.22
N ASP A 347 -2.83 -1.07 21.41
CA ASP A 347 -1.92 0.05 21.18
C ASP A 347 -2.64 1.17 20.41
N SER A 348 -2.50 2.41 20.87
CA SER A 348 -2.83 3.57 20.03
C SER A 348 -1.82 3.68 18.89
N TYR A 349 -2.26 4.17 17.73
CA TYR A 349 -1.37 4.32 16.58
C TYR A 349 -1.76 5.47 15.66
N LYS A 350 -0.78 5.89 14.85
CA LYS A 350 -0.93 6.91 13.82
C LYS A 350 -0.50 6.37 12.46
N ILE A 351 -1.17 6.83 11.41
CA ILE A 351 -0.79 6.57 10.01
C ILE A 351 -0.67 7.92 9.33
N TYR A 352 0.54 8.26 8.90
CA TYR A 352 0.82 9.50 8.18
C TYR A 352 1.21 9.19 6.74
N VAL A 353 0.48 9.78 5.81
CA VAL A 353 0.78 9.71 4.38
C VAL A 353 1.33 11.05 3.95
N TYR A 354 2.51 11.02 3.35
CA TYR A 354 3.27 12.16 2.90
C TYR A 354 3.33 12.20 1.38
N SER A 355 3.19 13.41 0.84
CA SER A 355 3.54 13.71 -0.55
C SER A 355 5.06 13.69 -0.76
N LYS A 356 5.46 13.73 -2.02
CA LYS A 356 6.85 13.90 -2.49
C LYS A 356 7.50 15.16 -1.93
N ASP A 357 6.75 16.24 -1.77
CA ASP A 357 7.19 17.50 -1.15
C ASP A 357 7.06 17.49 0.39
N LYS A 358 6.94 16.30 1.00
CA LYS A 358 6.96 16.05 2.45
C LYS A 358 5.80 16.68 3.24
N LYS A 359 4.71 17.05 2.56
CA LYS A 359 3.49 17.50 3.24
C LYS A 359 2.60 16.31 3.58
N LYS A 360 1.96 16.34 4.74
CA LYS A 360 0.93 15.37 5.09
C LYS A 360 -0.27 15.57 4.18
N ILE A 361 -0.76 14.49 3.58
CA ILE A 361 -1.88 14.49 2.62
C ILE A 361 -3.10 13.70 3.12
N ASN A 362 -3.13 13.35 4.41
CA ASN A 362 -4.28 12.78 5.12
C ASN A 362 -4.51 13.50 6.45
#